data_AF-R1FHC8-F1
#
_entry.id   AF-R1FHC8-F1
#
_cell.length_a   1.000
_cell.length_b   1.000
_cell.length_c   1.000
_cell.angle_alpha   90.00
_cell.angle_beta   90.00
_cell.angle_gamma   90.00
#
_symmetry.space_group_name_H-M   'P 1'
#
loop_
_entity.id
_entity.type
_entity.pdbx_description
1 polymer ?
#
loop_
_entity_poly.entity_id
_entity_poly.type
_entity_poly.pdbx_seq_one_letter_code
_entity_poly.pdbx_strand_id
1 'polypeptide(L)' 'MTAVSEAVVEGDWEYRRLHLPPGVSRRAAAIQLSIHAEFAGWELRTVRLYADGTRRVWLRRKKTAQSLPGALPT' A
#
# COMPACT_ATOMS: atom_id res chain seq x y z
N MET A 1 13.12 -21.71 -30.87
CA MET A 1 11.65 -21.57 -30.92
C MET A 1 11.23 -21.03 -29.56
N THR A 2 10.97 -19.73 -29.51
CA THR A 2 10.88 -18.93 -28.27
C THR A 2 9.45 -18.99 -27.74
N ALA A 3 9.27 -19.44 -26.49
CA ALA A 3 7.99 -19.28 -25.81
C ALA A 3 7.97 -17.90 -25.16
N VAL A 4 7.11 -17.03 -25.68
CA VAL A 4 6.82 -15.70 -25.15
C VAL A 4 6.12 -15.88 -23.80
N SER A 5 6.76 -15.49 -22.70
CA SER A 5 6.08 -15.36 -21.42
C SER A 5 5.29 -14.05 -21.44
N GLU A 6 3.98 -14.16 -21.65
CA GLU A 6 3.03 -13.05 -21.48
C GLU A 6 3.20 -12.45 -20.08
N ALA A 7 3.58 -11.17 -20.02
CA ALA A 7 3.48 -10.40 -18.80
C ALA A 7 1.99 -10.16 -18.51
N VAL A 8 1.39 -10.95 -17.62
CA VAL A 8 0.05 -10.66 -17.11
C VAL A 8 0.15 -9.42 -16.23
N VAL A 9 -0.20 -8.27 -16.81
CA VAL A 9 -0.34 -7.00 -16.10
C VAL A 9 -1.70 -7.01 -15.39
N GLU A 10 -1.81 -7.62 -14.20
CA GLU A 10 -2.79 -7.19 -13.19
C GLU A 10 -2.26 -5.90 -12.52
N GLY A 11 -1.88 -4.90 -13.33
CA GLY A 11 -0.72 -4.06 -13.00
C GLY A 11 -1.01 -2.64 -12.54
N ASP A 12 -2.28 -2.25 -12.38
CA ASP A 12 -2.67 -0.87 -12.06
C ASP A 12 -2.68 -0.56 -10.55
N TRP A 13 -2.40 -1.53 -9.68
CA TRP A 13 -2.46 -1.33 -8.23
C TRP A 13 -1.12 -1.57 -7.55
N GLU A 14 -0.75 -0.64 -6.67
CA GLU A 14 0.35 -0.80 -5.71
C GLU A 14 -0.21 -1.24 -4.38
N TYR A 15 0.53 -2.09 -3.67
CA TYR A 15 0.18 -2.56 -2.34
C TYR A 15 1.26 -2.21 -1.33
N ARG A 16 0.85 -1.79 -0.13
CA ARG A 16 1.75 -1.53 1.00
C ARG A 16 1.27 -2.26 2.22
N ARG A 17 2.21 -2.90 2.93
CA ARG A 17 1.96 -3.54 4.21
C ARG A 17 2.42 -2.63 5.34
N LEU A 18 1.56 -2.46 6.34
CA LEU A 18 1.87 -1.78 7.59
C LEU A 18 1.73 -2.75 8.76
N HIS A 19 2.64 -2.61 9.71
CA HIS A 19 2.61 -3.34 10.97
C HIS A 19 2.36 -2.34 12.10
N LEU A 20 1.28 -2.53 12.85
CA LEU A 20 0.93 -1.69 13.97
C LEU A 20 1.17 -2.48 15.26
N PRO A 21 2.07 -2.00 16.14
CA PRO A 21 2.29 -2.58 17.46
C PRO A 21 1.02 -2.57 18.33
N PRO A 22 0.94 -3.44 19.35
CA PRO A 22 -0.23 -3.56 20.21
C PRO A 22 -0.50 -2.32 21.08
N GLY A 23 0.52 -1.50 21.35
CA GLY A 23 0.38 -0.25 22.09
C GLY A 23 -0.31 0.89 21.32
N VAL A 24 -0.48 0.73 20.00
CA VAL A 24 -1.21 1.72 19.20
C VAL A 24 -2.69 1.53 19.44
N SER A 25 -3.40 2.58 19.87
CA SER A 25 -4.86 2.47 20.06
C SER A 25 -5.59 2.28 18.73
N ARG A 26 -6.84 1.80 18.78
CA ARG A 26 -7.69 1.71 17.60
C ARG A 26 -7.90 3.08 16.94
N ARG A 27 -8.14 4.11 17.76
CA ARG A 27 -8.39 5.50 17.30
C ARG A 27 -7.15 6.11 16.64
N ALA A 28 -5.97 5.95 17.25
CA ALA A 28 -4.73 6.46 16.68
C ALA A 28 -4.42 5.81 15.32
N ALA A 29 -4.62 4.50 15.21
CA ALA A 29 -4.48 3.79 13.94
C ALA A 29 -5.46 4.29 12.87
N ALA A 30 -6.73 4.49 13.23
CA ALA A 30 -7.72 5.00 12.29
C ALA A 30 -7.33 6.37 11.74
N ILE A 31 -6.90 7.29 12.60
CA ILE A 31 -6.43 8.62 12.20
C ILE A 31 -5.24 8.51 11.23
N GLN A 32 -4.23 7.71 11.54
CA GLN A 32 -3.07 7.52 10.66
C GLN A 32 -3.45 6.93 9.30
N LEU A 33 -4.34 5.93 9.28
CA LEU A 33 -4.82 5.32 8.04
C LEU A 33 -5.66 6.29 7.21
N SER A 34 -6.49 7.12 7.85
CA SER A 34 -7.21 8.20 7.17
C SER A 34 -6.25 9.18 6.53
N ILE A 35 -5.21 9.64 7.24
CA ILE A 35 -4.19 10.52 6.66
C ILE A 35 -3.53 9.90 5.42
N HIS A 36 -3.22 8.59 5.45
CA HIS A 36 -2.69 7.89 4.28
C HIS A 36 -3.68 7.85 3.10
N ALA A 37 -4.98 7.73 3.37
CA ALA A 37 -6.02 7.75 2.35
C ALA A 37 -6.20 9.15 1.75
N GLU A 38 -6.34 10.16 2.58
CA GLU A 38 -6.60 11.53 2.14
C GLU A 38 -5.41 12.14 1.38
N PHE A 39 -4.18 11.91 1.84
CA PHE A 39 -3.02 12.67 1.35
C PHE A 39 -2.02 11.86 0.55
N ALA A 40 -1.98 10.53 0.70
CA ALA A 40 -1.02 9.68 0.00
C ALA A 40 -1.67 8.72 -1.02
N GLY A 41 -2.99 8.85 -1.21
CA GLY A 41 -3.79 8.07 -2.15
C GLY A 41 -3.94 6.60 -1.79
N TRP A 42 -3.67 6.22 -0.53
CA TRP A 42 -3.73 4.83 -0.09
C TRP A 42 -5.08 4.46 0.49
N GLU A 43 -5.77 3.54 -0.16
CA GLU A 43 -6.99 2.95 0.35
C GLU A 43 -6.72 1.77 1.29
N LEU A 44 -7.57 1.61 2.30
CA LEU A 44 -7.54 0.44 3.16
C LEU A 44 -8.11 -0.79 2.42
N ARG A 45 -7.33 -1.87 2.30
CA ARG A 45 -7.77 -3.13 1.70
C ARG A 45 -8.19 -4.14 2.77
N THR A 46 -7.34 -4.39 3.75
CA THR A 46 -7.56 -5.45 4.74
C THR A 46 -6.86 -5.11 6.04
N VAL A 47 -7.50 -5.42 7.16
CA VAL A 47 -6.91 -5.34 8.50
C VAL A 47 -7.03 -6.71 9.15
N ARG A 48 -5.93 -7.20 9.71
CA ARG A 48 -5.91 -8.39 10.54
C ARG A 48 -5.40 -8.05 11.93
N LEU A 49 -6.24 -8.21 12.93
CA LEU A 49 -5.90 -8.09 14.35
C LEU A 49 -5.49 -9.48 14.86
N TYR A 50 -4.40 -9.54 15.62
CA TYR A 50 -3.92 -10.75 16.27
C TYR A 50 -4.19 -10.69 17.78
N ALA A 51 -4.13 -11.86 18.44
CA ALA A 51 -4.43 -11.99 19.86
C ALA A 51 -3.46 -11.22 20.76
N ASP A 52 -2.22 -11.00 20.30
CA ASP A 52 -1.22 -10.18 20.98
C ASP A 52 -1.48 -8.66 20.85
N GLY A 53 -2.55 -8.26 20.15
CA GLY A 53 -2.93 -6.88 19.89
C GLY A 53 -2.26 -6.26 18.66
N THR A 54 -1.32 -6.96 18.02
CA THR A 54 -0.69 -6.48 16.78
C THR A 54 -1.71 -6.43 15.65
N ARG A 55 -1.53 -5.48 14.72
CA ARG A 55 -2.34 -5.41 13.51
C ARG A 55 -1.46 -5.41 12.28
N ARG A 56 -1.81 -6.27 11.32
CA ARG A 56 -1.27 -6.19 9.95
C ARG A 56 -2.30 -5.55 9.06
N VAL A 57 -1.89 -4.51 8.36
CA VAL A 57 -2.75 -3.73 7.49
C VAL A 57 -2.21 -3.80 6.07
N TRP A 58 -3.09 -4.07 5.13
CA TRP A 58 -2.82 -3.97 3.70
C TRP A 58 -3.50 -2.72 3.18
N LEU A 59 -2.69 -1.83 2.61
CA LEU A 59 -3.12 -0.68 1.86
C LEU A 59 -2.95 -0.96 0.36
N ARG A 60 -3.78 -0.33 -0.46
CA ARG A 60 -3.64 -0.35 -1.92
C ARG A 60 -3.81 1.06 -2.49
N ARG A 61 -3.20 1.35 -3.64
CA ARG A 61 -3.48 2.57 -4.42
C ARG A 61 -3.31 2.28 -5.90
N LYS A 62 -3.98 3.04 -6.77
CA LYS A 62 -3.73 2.91 -8.21
C LYS A 62 -2.36 3.48 -8.55
N LYS A 63 -1.62 2.81 -9.44
CA LYS A 63 -0.42 3.37 -10.08
C LYS A 63 -0.87 4.52 -10.97
N THR A 64 -0.53 5.73 -10.59
CA THR A 64 -0.54 6.85 -11.53
C THR A 64 0.70 6.70 -12.43
N ALA A 65 0.53 6.83 -13.75
CA ALA A 65 1.62 6.75 -14.74
C ALA A 65 2.73 7.80 -14.55
N GLN A 66 2.62 8.64 -13.51
CA GLN A 66 3.47 9.76 -13.19
C GLN A 66 4.39 9.45 -11.99
N SER A 67 5.00 8.27 -11.95
CA SER A 67 6.28 8.15 -11.25
C SER A 67 7.37 8.50 -12.26
N LEU A 68 7.50 9.79 -12.59
CA LEU A 68 8.60 10.27 -13.43
C LEU A 68 9.88 10.10 -12.61
N PRO A 69 10.79 9.16 -12.94
CA PRO A 69 12.10 9.12 -12.31
C PRO A 69 12.89 10.30 -12.87
N GLY A 70 13.63 11.01 -12.02
CA GLY A 70 14.44 12.15 -12.42
C GLY A 70 15.43 11.82 -13.53
N ALA A 71 15.06 12.05 -14.78
CA ALA A 71 15.99 12.26 -15.87
C ALA A 71 16.45 13.72 -15.77
N LEU A 72 17.54 13.95 -15.04
CA LEU A 72 18.33 15.15 -15.23
C LEU A 72 19.13 14.96 -16.53
N PRO A 73 18.96 15.78 -17.57
CA PRO A 73 19.93 15.82 -18.65
C PRO A 73 21.22 16.45 -18.12
N THR A 74 22.32 15.71 -18.15
CA THR A 74 23.70 16.21 -18.01
C THR A 74 24.09 17.08 -19.19
#